data_AF-A0A5M6C4Q6-F1
#
_entry.id   AF-A0A5M6C4Q6-F1
#
_cell.length_a   1.000
_cell.length_b   1.000
_cell.length_c   1.000
_cell.angle_alpha   90.00
_cell.angle_beta   90.00
_cell.angle_gamma   90.00
#
_symmetry.space_group_name_H-M   'P 1'
#
loop_
_entity.id
_entity.type
_entity.pdbx_description
1 polymer ?
#
loop_
_entity_poly.entity_id
_entity_poly.type
_entity_poly.pdbx_seq_one_letter_code
_entity_poly.pdbx_strand_id
1 'polypeptide(L)'
;MDRQLKSPLLIETIGKPTKLSSKDTFAHLQNFLHSLPPCPSRTQLERLTDALGVEIGSILPAEGERREAERVAARAAARAERRRVREIEEEERKREEMEGMVEGLEEDEEEDGELENGAVEAEGEEQMDDRGDVEYGDVVDEDEDEPDNEDAKMEQDDE
;
A
#
# COMPACT_ATOMS: atom_id res chain seq x y z
N MET A 1 15.69 -6.48 11.97
CA MET A 1 16.57 -7.66 11.77
C MET A 1 16.00 -8.87 12.51
N ASP A 2 15.67 -9.95 11.81
CA ASP A 2 15.28 -11.21 12.45
C ASP A 2 16.41 -11.72 13.33
N ARG A 3 16.18 -11.80 14.64
CA ARG A 3 17.12 -12.41 15.57
C ARG A 3 17.21 -13.90 15.23
N GLN A 4 18.19 -14.28 14.42
CA GLN A 4 18.55 -15.68 14.25
C GLN A 4 18.74 -16.28 15.64
N LEU A 5 17.96 -17.33 15.94
CA LEU A 5 18.11 -18.07 17.19
C LEU A 5 19.57 -18.54 17.26
N LYS A 6 20.29 -18.11 18.31
CA LYS A 6 21.72 -18.41 18.50
C LYS A 6 22.02 -19.91 18.59
N SER A 7 20.99 -20.73 18.80
CA SER A 7 21.06 -22.19 18.88
C SER A 7 19.82 -22.82 18.23
N PRO A 8 19.97 -23.96 17.53
CA PRO A 8 18.82 -24.69 17.01
C PRO A 8 17.92 -25.17 18.16
N LEU A 9 16.61 -25.09 17.96
CA LEU A 9 15.63 -25.66 18.89
C LEU A 9 15.64 -27.18 18.76
N LEU A 10 15.88 -27.88 19.87
CA LEU A 10 15.72 -29.33 19.94
C LEU A 10 14.23 -29.65 20.19
N ILE A 11 13.56 -30.22 19.21
CA ILE A 11 12.16 -30.66 19.32
C ILE A 11 12.16 -32.18 19.55
N GLU A 12 11.79 -32.60 20.76
CA GLU A 12 11.64 -34.01 21.11
C GLU A 12 10.17 -34.43 21.06
N THR A 13 9.88 -35.53 20.36
CA THR A 13 8.52 -36.07 20.29
C THR A 13 8.20 -36.86 21.55
N ILE A 14 7.19 -36.42 22.29
CA ILE A 14 6.72 -37.11 23.52
C ILE A 14 5.93 -38.38 23.19
N GLY A 15 5.39 -38.50 21.97
CA GLY A 15 4.60 -39.65 21.54
C GLY A 15 4.38 -39.73 20.03
N LYS A 16 3.57 -40.70 19.59
CA LYS A 16 3.21 -40.85 18.18
C LYS A 16 2.23 -39.73 17.76
N PRO A 17 2.34 -39.19 16.54
CA PRO A 17 1.39 -38.20 16.04
C PRO A 17 -0.04 -38.73 16.02
N THR A 18 -0.96 -37.98 16.60
CA THR A 18 -2.39 -38.30 16.62
C THR A 18 -3.10 -37.57 15.49
N LYS A 19 -3.88 -38.29 14.68
CA LYS A 19 -4.74 -37.65 13.67
C LYS A 19 -5.97 -37.07 14.37
N LEU A 20 -6.23 -35.78 14.16
CA LEU A 20 -7.42 -35.09 14.63
C LEU A 20 -8.55 -35.22 13.60
N SER A 21 -9.79 -35.20 14.08
CA SER A 21 -10.96 -35.11 13.19
C SER A 21 -11.11 -33.69 12.66
N SER A 22 -11.85 -33.51 11.55
CA SER A 22 -12.16 -32.18 11.01
C SER A 22 -12.88 -31.29 12.03
N LYS A 23 -13.78 -31.88 12.84
CA LYS A 23 -14.50 -31.17 13.89
C LYS A 23 -13.59 -30.69 15.03
N ASP A 24 -12.68 -31.55 15.48
CA ASP A 24 -11.74 -31.17 16.54
C ASP A 24 -10.73 -30.15 16.03
N THR A 25 -10.27 -30.31 14.79
CA THR A 25 -9.37 -29.35 14.13
C THR A 25 -10.01 -27.98 14.03
N PHE A 26 -11.28 -27.90 13.63
CA PHE A 26 -12.04 -26.65 13.59
C PHE A 26 -12.11 -25.99 14.97
N ALA A 27 -12.46 -26.74 16.02
CA ALA A 27 -12.53 -26.21 17.39
C ALA A 27 -11.17 -25.71 17.90
N HIS A 28 -10.08 -26.43 17.59
CA HIS A 28 -8.72 -26.01 17.94
C HIS A 28 -8.32 -24.72 17.22
N LEU A 29 -8.54 -24.65 15.92
CA LEU A 29 -8.21 -23.47 15.12
C LEU A 29 -9.01 -22.24 15.56
N GLN A 30 -10.32 -22.41 15.81
CA GLN A 30 -11.17 -21.32 16.28
C GLN A 30 -10.63 -20.70 17.57
N ASN A 31 -10.21 -21.52 18.54
CA ASN A 31 -9.62 -21.01 19.79
C ASN A 31 -8.24 -20.38 19.56
N PHE A 32 -7.41 -21.00 18.73
CA PHE A 32 -6.05 -20.52 18.45
C PHE A 32 -6.05 -19.15 17.76
N LEU A 33 -6.97 -18.92 16.82
CA LEU A 33 -7.08 -17.66 16.07
C LEU A 33 -7.27 -16.43 16.97
N HIS A 34 -7.99 -16.57 18.08
CA HIS A 34 -8.18 -15.47 19.05
C HIS A 34 -6.89 -15.04 19.74
N SER A 35 -5.90 -15.94 19.82
CA SER A 35 -4.60 -15.66 20.46
C SER A 35 -3.58 -15.02 19.53
N LEU A 36 -3.82 -15.02 18.21
CA LEU A 36 -2.87 -14.53 17.23
C LEU A 36 -3.05 -13.03 16.99
N PRO A 37 -1.97 -12.25 16.84
CA PRO A 37 -2.06 -10.87 16.37
C PRO A 37 -2.54 -10.81 14.91
N PRO A 38 -3.07 -9.66 14.44
CA PRO A 38 -3.36 -9.44 13.03
C PRO A 38 -2.08 -9.61 12.21
N CYS A 39 -2.04 -10.63 11.36
CA CYS A 39 -0.93 -10.87 10.44
C CYS A 39 -1.42 -11.70 9.24
N PRO A 40 -0.66 -11.74 8.12
CA PRO A 40 -1.06 -12.51 6.94
C PRO A 40 -1.33 -13.98 7.24
N SER A 41 -0.48 -14.61 8.06
CA SER A 41 -0.64 -16.01 8.48
C SER A 41 -1.92 -16.25 9.28
N ARG A 42 -2.32 -15.28 10.14
CA ARG A 42 -3.60 -15.35 10.85
C ARG A 42 -4.76 -15.31 9.87
N THR A 43 -4.76 -14.40 8.89
CA THR A 43 -5.83 -14.34 7.89
C THR A 43 -5.92 -15.62 7.05
N GLN A 44 -4.79 -16.24 6.70
CA GLN A 44 -4.79 -17.54 6.03
C GLN A 44 -5.42 -18.63 6.89
N LEU A 45 -5.10 -18.67 8.19
CA LEU A 45 -5.71 -19.60 9.13
C LEU A 45 -7.21 -19.33 9.32
N GLU A 46 -7.65 -18.07 9.32
CA GLU A 46 -9.08 -17.72 9.36
C GLU A 46 -9.83 -18.28 8.16
N ARG A 47 -9.30 -18.09 6.93
CA ARG A 47 -9.88 -18.64 5.71
C ARG A 47 -9.96 -20.17 5.73
N LEU A 48 -8.90 -20.83 6.20
CA LEU A 48 -8.86 -22.28 6.38
C LEU A 48 -9.90 -22.75 7.39
N THR A 49 -10.06 -22.03 8.49
CA THR A 49 -11.03 -22.35 9.55
C THR A 49 -12.45 -22.12 9.07
N ASP A 50 -12.71 -21.06 8.30
CA ASP A 50 -14.00 -20.79 7.68
C ASP A 50 -14.36 -21.91 6.68
N ALA A 51 -13.43 -22.29 5.80
CA ALA A 51 -13.63 -23.38 4.84
C ALA A 51 -13.92 -24.72 5.53
N LEU A 52 -13.15 -25.06 6.57
CA LEU A 52 -13.37 -26.25 7.37
C LEU A 52 -14.72 -26.19 8.11
N GLY A 53 -15.10 -25.02 8.61
CA GLY A 53 -16.38 -24.78 9.26
C GLY A 53 -17.56 -25.00 8.33
N VAL A 54 -17.43 -24.60 7.05
CA VAL A 54 -18.43 -24.88 6.01
C VAL A 54 -18.50 -26.38 5.71
N GLU A 55 -17.35 -27.05 5.55
CA GLU A 55 -17.27 -28.48 5.27
C GLU A 55 -17.97 -29.33 6.34
N ILE A 56 -17.76 -29.00 7.62
CA ILE A 56 -18.37 -29.71 8.74
C ILE A 56 -19.80 -29.22 9.08
N GLY A 57 -20.33 -28.26 8.32
CA GLY A 57 -21.66 -27.67 8.52
C GLY A 57 -21.81 -26.81 9.78
N SER A 58 -20.69 -26.34 10.35
CA SER A 58 -20.67 -25.41 11.50
C SER A 58 -20.79 -23.93 11.08
N ILE A 59 -20.50 -23.62 9.82
CA ILE A 59 -20.64 -22.29 9.21
C ILE A 59 -21.49 -22.42 7.95
N LEU A 60 -22.40 -21.48 7.72
CA LEU A 60 -23.16 -21.43 6.47
C LEU A 60 -22.24 -20.93 5.33
N PRO A 61 -22.29 -21.50 4.11
CA PRO A 61 -21.46 -21.05 2.99
C PRO A 61 -21.51 -19.53 2.76
N ALA A 62 -22.71 -18.96 2.81
CA ALA A 62 -22.94 -17.53 2.67
C ALA A 62 -22.25 -16.67 3.75
N GLU A 63 -22.08 -17.21 4.96
CA GLU A 63 -21.39 -16.50 6.03
C GLU A 63 -19.88 -16.49 5.81
N GLY A 64 -19.31 -17.60 5.30
CA GLY A 64 -17.90 -17.65 4.90
C GLY A 64 -17.59 -16.65 3.78
N GLU A 65 -18.46 -16.58 2.77
CA GLU A 65 -18.36 -15.61 1.67
C GLU A 65 -18.48 -14.17 2.18
N ARG A 66 -19.44 -13.89 3.08
CA ARG A 66 -19.63 -12.55 3.65
C ARG A 66 -18.39 -12.09 4.41
N ARG A 67 -17.80 -12.95 5.26
CA ARG A 67 -16.58 -12.61 6.00
C ARG A 67 -15.40 -12.33 5.07
N GLU A 68 -15.28 -13.07 3.98
CA GLU A 68 -14.24 -12.79 2.98
C GLU A 68 -14.49 -11.46 2.25
N ALA A 69 -15.74 -11.17 1.87
CA ALA A 69 -16.10 -9.90 1.26
C ALA A 69 -15.81 -8.70 2.19
N GLU A 70 -16.12 -8.82 3.48
CA GLU A 70 -15.78 -7.80 4.50
C GLU A 70 -14.26 -7.56 4.57
N ARG A 71 -13.45 -8.63 4.54
CA ARG A 71 -11.98 -8.51 4.52
C ARG A 71 -11.48 -7.79 3.26
N VAL A 72 -12.04 -8.10 2.09
CA VAL A 72 -11.69 -7.44 0.82
C VAL A 72 -12.08 -5.97 0.84
N ALA A 73 -13.29 -5.65 1.31
CA ALA A 73 -13.78 -4.28 1.42
C ALA A 73 -12.91 -3.45 2.38
N ALA A 74 -12.52 -4.00 3.52
CA ALA A 74 -11.62 -3.32 4.47
C ALA A 74 -10.25 -3.02 3.86
N ARG A 75 -9.69 -3.95 3.06
CA ARG A 75 -8.44 -3.71 2.33
C ARG A 75 -8.58 -2.62 1.27
N ALA A 76 -9.68 -2.63 0.52
CA ALA A 76 -9.96 -1.61 -0.48
C ALA A 76 -10.11 -0.22 0.17
N ALA A 77 -10.82 -0.13 1.29
CA ALA A 77 -10.97 1.10 2.06
C ALA A 77 -9.62 1.61 2.58
N ALA A 78 -8.81 0.74 3.19
CA ALA A 78 -7.47 1.10 3.67
C ALA A 78 -6.54 1.56 2.55
N ARG A 79 -6.65 0.98 1.34
CA ARG A 79 -5.91 1.44 0.16
C ARG A 79 -6.38 2.81 -0.31
N ALA A 80 -7.69 3.03 -0.38
CA ALA A 80 -8.26 4.32 -0.78
C ALA A 80 -7.87 5.43 0.21
N GLU A 81 -7.86 5.13 1.51
CA GLU A 81 -7.39 6.07 2.53
C GLU A 81 -5.92 6.43 2.35
N ARG A 82 -5.04 5.45 2.10
CA ARG A 82 -3.62 5.73 1.82
C ARG A 82 -3.40 6.57 0.57
N ARG A 83 -4.16 6.32 -0.50
CA ARG A 83 -4.10 7.15 -1.72
C ARG A 83 -4.50 8.58 -1.42
N ARG A 84 -5.60 8.77 -0.69
CA ARG A 84 -6.08 10.09 -0.29
C ARG A 84 -5.05 10.84 0.57
N VAL A 85 -4.38 10.16 1.49
CA VAL A 85 -3.31 10.77 2.30
C VAL A 85 -2.14 11.19 1.41
N ARG A 86 -1.72 10.34 0.47
CA ARG A 86 -0.64 10.66 -0.47
C ARG A 86 -0.99 11.86 -1.37
N GLU A 87 -2.23 11.93 -1.87
CA GLU A 87 -2.70 13.06 -2.67
C GLU A 87 -2.64 14.38 -1.88
N ILE A 88 -3.08 14.36 -0.61
CA ILE A 88 -3.01 15.53 0.27
C ILE A 88 -1.55 15.97 0.52
N GLU A 89 -0.66 15.03 0.83
CA GLU A 89 0.77 15.33 1.03
C GLU A 89 1.43 15.90 -0.24
N GLU A 90 1.05 15.42 -1.42
CA GLU A 90 1.57 15.94 -2.69
C GLU A 90 1.04 17.35 -3.00
N GLU A 91 -0.24 17.63 -2.71
CA GLU A 91 -0.81 18.97 -2.83
C GLU A 91 -0.14 19.97 -1.87
N GLU A 92 0.11 19.58 -0.62
CA GLU A 92 0.83 20.41 0.35
C GLU A 92 2.26 20.68 -0.11
N ARG A 93 2.99 19.67 -0.59
CA ARG A 93 4.35 19.87 -1.12
C ARG A 93 4.37 20.78 -2.34
N LYS A 94 3.44 20.61 -3.29
CA LYS A 94 3.33 21.52 -4.47
C LYS A 94 3.05 22.95 -4.05
N ARG A 95 2.26 23.13 -2.99
CA ARG A 95 1.98 24.47 -2.44
C ARG A 95 3.22 25.08 -1.79
N GLU A 96 3.94 24.33 -0.97
CA GLU A 96 5.20 24.80 -0.36
C GLU A 96 6.28 25.10 -1.42
N GLU A 97 6.38 24.28 -2.48
CA GLU A 97 7.28 24.53 -3.60
C GLU A 97 6.92 25.84 -4.33
N MET A 98 5.63 26.12 -4.57
CA MET A 98 5.21 27.40 -5.15
C MET A 98 5.43 28.58 -4.21
N GLU A 99 5.17 28.45 -2.90
CA GLU A 99 5.42 29.51 -1.92
C GLU A 99 6.93 29.81 -1.80
N GLY A 100 7.80 28.80 -1.78
CA GLY A 100 9.26 28.98 -1.77
C GLY A 100 9.84 29.52 -3.08
N MET A 101 9.24 29.21 -4.23
CA MET A 101 9.62 29.79 -5.52
C MET A 101 9.21 31.26 -5.63
N VAL A 102 8.12 31.69 -4.98
CA VAL A 102 7.72 33.09 -4.88
C VAL A 102 8.65 33.87 -3.96
N GLU A 103 9.05 33.31 -2.81
CA GLU A 103 9.99 33.97 -1.88
C GLU A 103 11.41 34.09 -2.48
N GLY A 104 11.87 33.09 -3.23
CA GLY A 104 13.13 33.18 -3.99
C GLY A 104 13.11 34.14 -5.19
N LEU A 105 11.93 34.58 -5.63
CA LEU A 105 11.76 35.61 -6.67
C LEU A 105 11.70 37.03 -6.08
N GLU A 106 11.39 37.18 -4.79
CA GLU A 106 11.45 38.46 -4.08
C GLU A 106 12.87 38.76 -3.52
N GLU A 107 13.73 37.74 -3.33
CA GLU A 107 15.13 37.94 -2.92
C GLU A 107 16.10 38.20 -4.09
N ASP A 108 15.68 38.05 -5.35
CA ASP A 108 16.52 38.26 -6.56
C ASP A 108 16.24 39.61 -7.27
N GLU A 109 15.58 40.57 -6.61
CA GLU A 109 15.42 41.94 -7.11
C GLU A 109 16.59 42.89 -6.76
N GLU A 110 17.71 42.39 -6.20
CA GLU A 110 18.91 43.20 -5.93
C GLU A 110 20.24 42.53 -6.33
N GLU A 111 20.42 42.04 -7.57
CA GLU A 111 21.75 42.11 -8.21
C GLU A 111 21.74 41.95 -9.75
N ASP A 112 21.91 43.09 -10.42
CA ASP A 112 22.76 43.32 -11.60
C ASP A 112 22.66 42.33 -12.79
N GLY A 113 21.83 42.68 -13.78
CA GLY A 113 21.81 42.05 -15.09
C GLY A 113 21.83 43.09 -16.21
N GLU A 114 23.02 43.53 -16.62
CA GLU A 114 23.27 44.21 -17.90
C GLU A 114 22.66 43.38 -19.05
N LEU A 115 21.47 43.78 -19.52
CA LEU A 115 20.86 43.26 -20.74
C LEU A 115 21.55 43.87 -21.97
N GLU A 116 22.75 43.39 -22.30
CA GLU A 116 23.43 43.71 -23.55
C GLU A 116 23.40 42.54 -24.55
N ASN A 117 22.63 42.76 -25.62
CA ASN A 117 22.77 42.20 -26.98
C ASN A 117 22.74 40.68 -27.18
N GLY A 118 21.58 40.19 -27.64
CA GLY A 118 21.43 38.89 -28.28
C GLY A 118 20.36 38.90 -29.36
N ALA A 119 20.50 39.77 -30.36
CA ALA A 119 19.67 39.77 -31.56
C ALA A 119 19.79 38.43 -32.31
N VAL A 120 18.70 37.68 -32.40
CA VAL A 120 18.51 36.62 -33.40
C VAL A 120 17.22 36.93 -34.15
N GLU A 121 17.36 37.72 -35.21
CA GLU A 121 16.39 37.77 -36.30
C GLU A 121 16.41 36.42 -37.02
N ALA A 122 15.30 35.69 -36.95
CA ALA A 122 14.97 34.64 -37.90
C ALA A 122 13.46 34.72 -38.17
N GLU A 123 13.11 35.62 -39.09
CA GLU A 123 11.85 35.60 -39.83
C GLU A 123 11.61 34.20 -40.43
N GLY A 124 10.45 33.60 -40.14
CA GLY A 124 10.09 32.28 -40.66
C GLY A 124 8.73 31.79 -40.15
N GLU A 125 7.68 32.52 -40.53
CA GLU A 125 6.27 32.12 -40.69
C GLU A 125 5.79 30.74 -40.15
N GLU A 126 4.84 30.84 -39.21
CA GLU A 126 3.55 30.13 -39.17
C GLU A 126 3.50 28.63 -39.52
N GLN A 127 3.34 27.82 -38.46
CA GLN A 127 2.17 26.96 -38.30
C GLN A 127 2.09 26.51 -36.82
N MET A 128 1.34 27.26 -36.01
CA MET A 128 0.81 26.71 -34.77
C MET A 128 -0.28 25.71 -35.18
N ASP A 129 -0.01 24.42 -35.03
CA ASP A 129 -1.02 23.39 -35.24
C ASP A 129 -1.96 23.48 -34.02
N ASP A 130 -3.14 24.09 -34.22
CA ASP A 130 -4.28 24.17 -33.29
C ASP A 130 -4.84 22.76 -33.01
N ARG A 131 -4.02 21.86 -32.46
CA ARG A 131 -4.42 20.53 -32.03
C ARG A 131 -4.51 20.47 -30.54
N GLY A 132 -5.62 21.04 -30.07
CA GLY A 132 -6.34 20.62 -28.88
C GLY A 132 -5.59 20.84 -27.58
N ASP A 133 -6.13 21.74 -26.76
CA ASP A 133 -6.22 21.49 -25.32
C ASP A 133 -6.78 20.07 -25.14
N VAL A 134 -5.88 19.09 -24.97
CA VAL A 134 -6.26 17.84 -24.34
C VAL A 134 -6.27 18.20 -22.87
N GLU A 135 -7.46 18.54 -22.37
CA GLU A 135 -7.75 18.40 -20.95
C GLU A 135 -7.25 17.01 -20.57
N TYR A 136 -6.17 16.93 -19.79
CA TYR A 136 -5.82 15.73 -19.03
C TYR A 136 -6.88 15.56 -17.93
N GLY A 137 -8.13 15.46 -18.35
CA GLY A 137 -9.27 15.10 -17.53
C GLY A 137 -9.16 13.60 -17.32
N ASP A 138 -8.75 13.24 -16.12
CA ASP A 138 -9.12 11.99 -15.47
C ASP A 138 -8.91 10.77 -16.38
N VAL A 139 -7.66 10.56 -16.79
CA VAL A 139 -7.24 9.17 -17.00
C VAL A 139 -7.26 8.58 -15.61
N VAL A 140 -8.39 7.94 -15.27
CA VAL A 140 -8.43 6.99 -14.17
C VAL A 140 -7.29 6.03 -14.49
N ASP A 141 -6.19 6.10 -13.74
CA ASP A 141 -5.12 5.12 -13.79
C ASP A 141 -5.70 3.77 -13.30
N GLU A 142 -6.51 3.15 -14.17
CA GLU A 142 -6.82 1.74 -14.14
C GLU A 142 -5.55 1.04 -14.63
N ASP A 143 -4.80 0.51 -13.65
CA ASP A 143 -3.70 -0.45 -13.79
C ASP A 143 -2.27 0.12 -13.83
N GLU A 144 -1.81 0.69 -12.70
CA GLU A 144 -0.43 0.47 -12.23
C GLU A 144 -0.43 -0.48 -11.04
N ASP A 145 -0.62 -1.75 -11.39
CA ASP A 145 -0.50 -2.94 -10.57
C ASP A 145 1.00 -3.20 -10.27
N GLU A 146 1.62 -2.32 -9.48
CA GLU A 146 2.90 -2.66 -8.85
C GLU A 146 2.63 -3.53 -7.61
N PRO A 147 3.26 -4.71 -7.47
CA PRO A 147 3.23 -5.44 -6.22
C PRO A 147 3.96 -4.61 -5.15
N ASP A 148 3.19 -3.98 -4.27
CA ASP A 148 3.65 -3.25 -3.10
C ASP A 148 4.42 -4.22 -2.16
N ASN A 149 5.73 -4.28 -2.36
CA ASN A 149 6.67 -4.99 -1.50
C ASN A 149 7.22 -4.07 -0.39
N GLU A 150 6.52 -3.00 0.01
CA GLU A 150 6.91 -2.20 1.18
C GLU A 150 6.37 -2.79 2.49
N ASP A 151 6.65 -4.06 2.75
CA ASP A 151 6.58 -4.62 4.11
C ASP A 151 8.00 -4.83 4.64
N ALA A 152 8.80 -3.76 4.60
CA ALA A 152 10.10 -3.71 5.25
C ALA A 152 10.60 -2.27 5.49
N LYS A 153 9.77 -1.36 6.03
CA LYS A 153 10.34 -0.28 6.85
C LYS A 153 10.82 -0.90 8.17
N MET A 154 11.98 -1.57 8.12
CA MET A 154 12.80 -1.69 9.31
C MET A 154 13.11 -0.26 9.74
N GLU A 155 12.67 0.11 10.94
CA GLU A 155 13.23 1.21 11.71
C GLU A 155 14.76 1.13 11.59
N GLN A 156 15.31 1.99 10.73
CA GLN A 156 16.67 2.46 10.84
C GLN A 156 16.61 3.80 11.55
N ASP A 157 17.64 4.03 12.35
CA ASP A 157 17.94 5.19 13.19
C ASP A 157 17.41 5.02 14.63
N ASP A 158 18.25 4.93 15.67
CA ASP A 158 19.61 5.47 15.84
C ASP A 158 20.50 4.64 16.78
N GLU A 159 21.81 4.82 16.58
CA GLU A 159 22.94 4.47 17.45
C GLU A 159 22.87 5.09 18.86
#